data_AF-A0A931S0V4-F1
#
_entry.id   AF-A0A931S0V4-F1
#
_cell.length_a   1.000
_cell.length_b   1.000
_cell.length_c   1.000
_cell.angle_alpha   90.00
_cell.angle_beta   90.00
_cell.angle_gamma   90.00
#
_symmetry.space_group_name_H-M   'P 1'
#
loop_
_entity.id
_entity.type
_entity.pdbx_description
1 polymer ?
#
loop_
_entity_poly.entity_id
_entity_poly.type
_entity_poly.pdbx_seq_one_letter_code
_entity_poly.pdbx_strand_id
1 'polypeptide(L)'
;MKIQSLPKDLLAEVIHYIADYESLDGLRENLAADFTQEDIRGALREVAVQLLKEIEEEKESGRSEISTRLLSQESKELLSSLSPLEGKKLLKAFGFLDN
;
A
#
# COMPACT_ATOMS: atom_id res chain seq x y z
N MET A 1 15.02 -9.88 10.21
CA MET A 1 13.74 -9.17 9.94
C MET A 1 13.10 -9.79 8.71
N LYS A 2 11.77 -9.78 8.61
CA LYS A 2 11.04 -10.25 7.41
C LYS A 2 10.65 -9.02 6.58
N ILE A 3 10.81 -9.06 5.26
CA ILE A 3 10.44 -7.94 4.39
C ILE A 3 8.95 -7.59 4.51
N GLN A 4 8.11 -8.59 4.79
CA GLN A 4 6.67 -8.48 5.01
C GLN A 4 6.28 -7.65 6.24
N SER A 5 7.21 -7.37 7.16
CA SER A 5 6.92 -6.53 8.34
C SER A 5 7.25 -5.06 8.12
N LEU A 6 7.77 -4.67 6.94
CA LEU A 6 8.04 -3.28 6.62
C LEU A 6 6.74 -2.58 6.19
N PRO A 7 6.51 -1.34 6.66
CA PRO A 7 5.49 -0.46 6.08
C PRO A 7 5.65 -0.34 4.56
N LYS A 8 4.53 -0.35 3.82
CA LYS A 8 4.54 -0.34 2.35
C LYS A 8 5.24 0.89 1.77
N ASP A 9 5.10 2.04 2.43
CA ASP A 9 5.76 3.30 2.08
C ASP A 9 7.28 3.19 2.22
N LEU A 10 7.76 2.66 3.35
CA LEU A 10 9.18 2.42 3.58
C LEU A 10 9.73 1.39 2.58
N LEU A 11 8.96 0.35 2.27
CA LEU A 11 9.35 -0.65 1.27
C LEU A 11 9.48 -0.03 -0.13
N ALA A 12 8.53 0.83 -0.53
CA ALA A 12 8.60 1.55 -1.80
C ALA A 12 9.84 2.45 -1.89
N GLU A 13 10.16 3.19 -0.82
CA GLU A 13 11.36 4.02 -0.75
C GLU A 13 12.66 3.20 -0.87
N VAL A 14 12.75 2.07 -0.16
CA VAL A 14 13.89 1.16 -0.24
C VAL A 14 14.07 0.62 -1.65
N ILE A 15 12.98 0.18 -2.29
CA ILE A 15 13.03 -0.35 -3.67
C ILE A 15 13.47 0.75 -4.64
N HIS A 16 12.95 1.97 -4.48
CA HIS A 16 13.33 3.10 -5.31
C HIS A 16 14.80 3.47 -5.16
N TYR A 17 15.32 3.45 -3.92
CA TYR A 17 16.72 3.68 -3.63
C TYR A 17 17.62 2.64 -4.32
N ILE A 18 17.27 1.36 -4.21
CA ILE A 18 18.01 0.28 -4.88
C ILE A 18 18.02 0.49 -6.40
N ALA A 19 16.88 0.89 -6.97
CA ALA A 19 16.75 1.12 -8.41
C ALA A 19 17.64 2.26 -8.92
N ASP A 20 17.91 3.29 -8.11
CA ASP A 20 18.63 4.48 -8.55
C ASP A 20 20.11 4.52 -8.13
N TYR A 21 20.45 3.93 -6.99
CA TYR A 21 21.77 4.15 -6.38
C TYR A 21 22.60 2.88 -6.18
N GLU A 22 21.98 1.70 -6.12
CA GLU A 22 22.73 0.45 -5.90
C GLU A 22 23.32 -0.12 -7.19
N SER A 23 24.46 -0.80 -7.05
CA SER A 23 25.04 -1.57 -8.16
C SER A 23 24.34 -2.92 -8.31
N LEU A 24 23.97 -3.23 -9.56
CA LEU A 24 23.33 -4.49 -9.94
C LEU A 24 24.32 -5.45 -10.63
N ASP A 25 25.62 -5.28 -10.43
CA ASP A 25 26.66 -6.07 -11.11
C ASP A 25 26.58 -7.57 -10.80
N GLY A 26 26.14 -7.93 -9.59
CA GLY A 26 25.90 -9.33 -9.20
C GLY A 26 24.75 -10.03 -9.95
N LEU A 27 23.93 -9.29 -10.70
CA LEU A 27 22.83 -9.85 -11.49
C LEU A 27 23.27 -10.23 -12.91
N ARG A 28 24.46 -9.83 -13.37
CA ARG A 28 24.92 -10.05 -14.75
C ARG A 28 24.97 -11.52 -15.16
N GLU A 29 25.35 -12.40 -14.24
CA GLU A 29 25.46 -13.84 -14.52
C GLU A 29 24.10 -14.55 -14.52
N ASN A 30 23.07 -13.93 -13.92
CA ASN A 30 21.73 -14.51 -13.76
C ASN A 30 20.68 -13.84 -14.64
N LEU A 31 21.04 -12.78 -15.35
CA LEU A 31 20.20 -12.13 -16.34
C LEU A 31 20.04 -13.05 -17.54
N ALA A 32 18.79 -13.36 -17.89
CA ALA A 32 18.51 -13.99 -19.18
C ALA A 32 18.96 -13.05 -20.31
N ALA A 33 19.31 -13.62 -21.46
CA ALA A 33 19.92 -12.89 -22.58
C ALA A 33 19.11 -11.68 -23.07
N ASP A 34 17.81 -11.67 -22.79
CA ASP A 34 16.86 -10.64 -23.25
C ASP A 34 16.70 -9.47 -22.27
N PHE A 35 17.33 -9.52 -21.10
CA PHE A 35 17.19 -8.48 -20.07
C PHE A 35 18.52 -7.78 -19.80
N THR A 36 18.44 -6.48 -19.63
CA THR A 36 19.55 -5.63 -19.20
C THR A 36 19.38 -5.23 -17.74
N GLN A 37 20.46 -4.71 -17.13
CA GLN A 37 20.39 -4.12 -15.79
C GLN A 37 19.41 -2.93 -15.74
N GLU A 38 19.27 -2.18 -16.84
CA GLU A 38 18.33 -1.06 -16.91
C GLU A 38 16.88 -1.54 -16.90
N ASP A 39 16.58 -2.68 -17.53
CA ASP A 39 15.25 -3.29 -17.48
C ASP A 39 14.88 -3.69 -16.04
N ILE A 40 15.85 -4.20 -15.26
CA ILE A 40 15.63 -4.49 -13.84
C ILE A 40 15.40 -3.19 -13.04
N ARG A 41 16.18 -2.13 -13.30
CA ARG A 41 15.94 -0.82 -12.65
C ARG A 41 14.55 -0.30 -12.97
N GLY A 42 14.13 -0.41 -14.23
CA GLY A 42 12.78 -0.07 -14.68
C GLY A 42 11.70 -0.84 -13.91
N ALA A 43 11.86 -2.16 -13.81
CA ALA A 43 10.92 -3.01 -13.06
C ALA A 43 10.87 -2.66 -11.57
N LEU A 44 12.02 -2.37 -10.93
CA LEU A 44 12.05 -1.95 -9.53
C LEU A 44 11.34 -0.61 -9.33
N ARG A 45 11.57 0.38 -10.20
CA ARG A 45 10.84 1.66 -10.16
C ARG A 45 9.34 1.46 -10.33
N GLU A 46 8.94 0.61 -11.27
CA GLU A 46 7.53 0.30 -11.50
C GLU A 46 6.88 -0.32 -10.26
N VAL A 47 7.54 -1.28 -9.61
CA VAL A 47 7.06 -1.88 -8.36
C VAL A 47 6.92 -0.85 -7.25
N ALA A 48 7.90 0.06 -7.09
CA ALA A 48 7.81 1.14 -6.11
C ALA A 48 6.61 2.07 -6.38
N VAL A 49 6.38 2.43 -7.65
CA VAL A 49 5.22 3.24 -8.05
C VAL A 49 3.89 2.52 -7.79
N GLN A 50 3.80 1.23 -8.11
CA GLN A 50 2.60 0.43 -7.84
C GLN A 50 2.30 0.36 -6.33
N LEU A 51 3.32 0.17 -5.49
CA LEU A 51 3.16 0.18 -4.03
C LEU A 51 2.63 1.53 -3.51
N LEU A 52 3.14 2.65 -4.04
CA LEU A 52 2.65 3.97 -3.68
C LEU A 52 1.19 4.18 -4.12
N LYS A 53 0.84 3.70 -5.32
CA LYS A 53 -0.54 3.73 -5.83
C LYS A 53 -1.49 2.91 -4.95
N GLU A 54 -1.09 1.72 -4.52
CA GLU A 54 -1.87 0.93 -3.56
C GLU A 54 -2.09 1.68 -2.24
N ILE A 55 -1.07 2.39 -1.73
CA ILE A 55 -1.20 3.18 -0.50
C ILE A 55 -2.20 4.33 -0.69
N GLU A 56 -2.18 4.99 -1.85
CA GLU A 56 -3.14 6.04 -2.19
C GLU A 56 -4.56 5.48 -2.32
N GLU A 57 -4.72 4.36 -3.02
CA GLU A 57 -6.00 3.66 -3.17
C GLU A 57 -6.53 3.15 -1.82
N GLU A 58 -5.66 2.68 -0.91
CA GLU A 58 -6.04 2.32 0.45
C GLU A 58 -6.50 3.53 1.28
N LYS A 59 -5.86 4.69 1.09
CA LYS A 59 -6.26 5.97 1.72
C LYS A 59 -7.58 6.47 1.15
N GLU A 60 -7.80 6.38 -0.16
CA GLU A 60 -9.05 6.77 -0.83
C GLU A 60 -10.20 5.81 -0.51
N SER A 61 -9.95 4.50 -0.51
CA SER A 61 -10.92 3.50 -0.05
C SER A 61 -11.18 3.62 1.46
N GLY A 62 -10.27 4.23 2.22
CA GLY A 62 -10.47 4.70 3.60
C GLY A 62 -11.37 5.92 3.73
N ARG A 63 -11.45 6.72 2.66
CA ARG A 63 -12.21 7.97 2.57
C ARG A 63 -13.55 7.83 1.85
N SER A 64 -13.94 6.63 1.41
CA SER A 64 -15.32 6.39 0.95
C SER A 64 -16.23 7.03 1.98
N GLU A 65 -16.97 8.06 1.55
CA GLU A 65 -17.73 8.94 2.42
C GLU A 65 -18.71 8.05 3.18
N ILE A 66 -18.31 7.61 4.36
CA ILE A 66 -19.20 6.94 5.29
C ILE A 66 -20.31 7.97 5.43
N SER A 67 -21.53 7.60 5.03
CA SER A 67 -22.73 8.37 5.32
C SER A 67 -22.99 8.31 6.83
N THR A 68 -22.06 8.88 7.60
CA THR A 68 -22.15 9.13 9.03
C THR A 68 -23.29 10.10 9.32
N ARG A 69 -23.92 10.69 8.29
CA ARG A 69 -25.18 11.42 8.38
C ARG A 69 -26.28 10.59 9.07
N LEU A 70 -26.26 9.26 8.94
CA LEU A 70 -27.25 8.36 9.56
C LEU A 70 -26.84 7.84 10.93
N LEU A 71 -25.63 8.13 11.40
CA LEU A 71 -25.12 7.64 12.67
C LEU A 71 -25.43 8.63 13.80
N SER A 72 -25.86 8.10 14.95
CA SER A 72 -26.00 8.88 16.17
C SER A 72 -24.65 9.42 16.64
N GLN A 73 -24.67 10.45 17.50
CA GLN A 73 -23.45 11.00 18.08
C GLN A 73 -22.67 9.95 18.87
N GLU A 74 -23.34 9.08 19.65
CA GLU A 74 -22.65 8.01 20.40
C GLU A 74 -21.99 6.99 19.46
N SER A 75 -22.64 6.69 18.33
CA SER A 75 -22.10 5.77 17.32
C SER A 75 -20.84 6.33 16.67
N LYS A 76 -20.79 7.64 16.42
CA LYS A 76 -19.60 8.32 15.88
C LYS A 76 -18.44 8.34 16.86
N GLU A 77 -18.73 8.60 18.13
CA GLU A 77 -17.72 8.54 19.21
C GLU A 77 -17.15 7.13 19.36
N LEU A 78 -18.01 6.11 19.32
CA LEU A 78 -17.58 4.72 19.36
C LEU A 78 -16.71 4.36 18.15
N LEU A 79 -17.10 4.75 16.93
CA LEU A 79 -16.28 4.53 15.74
C LEU A 79 -14.94 5.27 15.80
N SER A 80 -14.88 6.45 16.42
CA SER A 80 -13.64 7.22 16.57
C SER A 80 -12.62 6.57 17.51
N SER A 81 -13.08 5.66 18.38
CA SER A 81 -12.22 4.89 19.28
C SER A 81 -11.66 3.60 18.67
N LEU A 82 -12.16 3.21 17.48
CA LEU A 82 -11.72 2.02 16.77
C LEU A 82 -10.58 2.33 15.81
N SER A 83 -9.73 1.33 15.55
CA SER A 83 -8.81 1.44 14.41
C SER A 83 -9.60 1.53 13.10
N PRO A 84 -9.07 2.18 12.05
CA PRO A 84 -9.78 2.34 10.77
C PRO A 84 -10.26 1.02 10.16
N LEU A 85 -9.50 -0.05 10.39
CA LEU A 85 -9.78 -1.39 9.88
C LEU A 85 -10.94 -2.07 10.66
N GLU A 86 -11.01 -1.87 11.97
CA GLU A 86 -12.11 -2.35 12.81
C GLU A 86 -13.40 -1.58 12.54
N GLY A 87 -13.32 -0.26 12.42
CA GLY A 87 -14.46 0.58 12.07
C GLY A 87 -15.08 0.18 10.72
N LYS A 88 -14.24 -0.10 9.71
CA LYS A 88 -14.71 -0.62 8.41
C LYS A 88 -15.39 -1.98 8.52
N LYS A 89 -14.82 -2.93 9.25
CA LYS A 89 -15.44 -4.26 9.45
C LYS A 89 -16.81 -4.14 10.12
N LEU A 90 -16.91 -3.27 11.11
CA LEU A 90 -18.14 -3.04 11.86
C LEU A 90 -19.21 -2.39 10.95
N LEU A 91 -18.85 -1.33 10.23
CA LEU A 91 -19.76 -0.67 9.28
C LEU A 91 -20.20 -1.60 8.13
N LYS A 92 -19.31 -2.46 7.63
CA LYS A 92 -19.66 -3.50 6.64
C LYS A 92 -20.62 -4.54 7.21
N ALA A 93 -20.41 -4.99 8.45
CA ALA A 93 -21.32 -5.93 9.11
C ALA A 93 -22.74 -5.36 9.32
N PHE A 94 -22.85 -4.05 9.51
CA PHE A 94 -24.13 -3.35 9.66
C PHE A 94 -24.71 -2.80 8.34
N GLY A 95 -24.08 -3.06 7.19
CA GLY A 95 -24.59 -2.65 5.87
C GLY A 95 -24.45 -1.16 5.58
N PHE A 96 -23.56 -0.44 6.28
CA PHE A 96 -23.26 0.97 6.01
C PHE A 96 -22.17 1.18 4.95
N LEU A 97 -21.56 0.09 4.48
CA LEU A 97 -20.57 0.08 3.40
C LEU A 97 -20.95 -1.01 2.41
N ASP A 98 -21.00 -0.68 1.12
CA ASP A 98 -21.17 -1.67 0.06
C ASP A 98 -19.96 -2.60 -0.05
N ASN A 99 -20.17 -3.77 -0.66
CA ASN A 99 -19.25 -4.91 -0.64
C ASN A 99 -17.91 -4.65 -1.31
#